data_AF-A0A314U748-F1
#
_entry.id   AF-A0A314U748-F1
#
_cell.length_a   1.000
_cell.length_b   1.000
_cell.length_c   1.000
_cell.angle_alpha   90.00
_cell.angle_beta   90.00
_cell.angle_gamma   90.00
#
_symmetry.space_group_name_H-M   'P 1'
#
loop_
_entity.id
_entity.type
_entity.pdbx_description
1 polymer ?
#
loop_
_entity_poly.entity_id
_entity_poly.type
_entity_poly.pdbx_seq_one_letter_code
_entity_poly.pdbx_strand_id
1 'polypeptide(L)'
;MGLNHLCHLWSTFSSHENGTFFVVQVVSRPFGFVLAKLPESEGLRQGKQVHAVLLTSRVDMNLLSLSSKLVGTYASCGDMGSAKLVFDKIPKPNVFALNWMVLASAFNGHYDEAIGYFYLMQELGVIGNKFTFPVMLKVCVGLMDLNKGKEVHAVVNKLGFAKDVSLANALIDMYCKCGSVCHAQRVFDRMLDRDVASWTSMICGYFNVAKTDQALLLFERMKLDGLEPNYFTWNAMIAGFARCGDTSEQCTSL
;
A
#
# COMPACT_ATOMS: atom_id res chain seq x y z
N MET A 1 12.60 30.65 -22.20
CA MET A 1 13.63 31.04 -21.22
C MET A 1 13.18 30.63 -19.82
N GLY A 2 13.34 29.35 -19.43
CA GLY A 2 12.84 28.88 -18.14
C GLY A 2 13.31 27.49 -17.68
N LEU A 3 14.35 26.92 -18.29
CA LEU A 3 14.89 25.59 -17.92
C LEU A 3 16.39 25.60 -17.61
N ASN A 4 17.13 26.64 -18.00
CA ASN A 4 18.59 26.69 -17.79
C ASN A 4 19.01 27.35 -16.47
N HIS A 5 18.08 27.97 -15.73
CA HIS A 5 18.40 28.64 -14.46
C HIS A 5 18.38 27.69 -13.23
N LEU A 6 17.73 26.54 -13.34
CA LEU A 6 17.66 25.55 -12.25
C LEU A 6 18.89 24.62 -12.22
N CYS A 7 19.52 24.33 -13.37
CA CYS A 7 20.77 23.57 -13.40
C CYS A 7 21.96 24.34 -12.81
N HIS A 8 21.99 25.67 -12.93
CA HIS A 8 23.09 26.48 -12.39
C HIS A 8 23.05 26.68 -10.87
N LEU A 9 21.87 26.56 -10.25
CA LEU A 9 21.74 26.55 -8.78
C LEU A 9 22.17 25.20 -8.16
N TRP A 10 22.24 24.14 -8.96
CA TRP A 10 22.65 22.81 -8.48
C TRP A 10 24.18 22.66 -8.40
N SER A 11 24.94 23.33 -9.27
CA SER A 11 26.41 23.23 -9.28
C SER A 11 27.11 24.08 -8.20
N THR A 12 26.42 25.04 -7.60
CA THR A 12 27.00 25.96 -6.59
C THR A 12 26.76 25.54 -5.14
N PHE A 13 26.00 24.46 -4.89
CA PHE A 13 25.75 23.92 -3.54
C PHE A 13 26.69 22.75 -3.16
N SER A 14 27.89 22.72 -3.75
CA SER A 14 28.95 21.74 -3.46
C SER A 14 29.92 22.24 -2.38
N SER A 15 29.40 22.68 -1.23
CA SER A 15 30.24 23.00 -0.08
C SER A 15 29.53 22.70 1.25
N HIS A 16 29.95 21.57 1.83
CA HIS A 16 30.04 21.26 3.26
C HIS A 16 28.83 21.10 4.21
N GLU A 17 27.56 21.34 3.85
CA GLU A 17 26.45 21.22 4.84
C GLU A 17 25.19 20.41 4.42
N ASN A 18 25.27 19.52 3.43
CA ASN A 18 24.05 18.93 2.82
C ASN A 18 23.60 17.54 3.32
N GLY A 19 24.28 16.91 4.29
CA GLY A 19 23.93 15.55 4.73
C GLY A 19 22.61 15.46 5.50
N THR A 20 22.37 16.40 6.41
CA THR A 20 21.17 16.41 7.28
C THR A 20 19.93 16.94 6.58
N PHE A 21 20.07 17.91 5.67
CA PHE A 21 18.94 18.51 4.95
C PHE A 21 18.30 17.56 3.93
N PHE A 22 19.12 16.73 3.27
CA PHE A 22 18.64 15.75 2.28
C PHE A 22 17.93 14.55 2.94
N VAL A 23 18.43 14.10 4.10
CA VAL A 23 17.78 13.07 4.92
C VAL A 23 16.36 13.49 5.31
N VAL A 24 16.11 14.77 5.59
CA VAL A 24 14.76 15.27 5.92
C VAL A 24 13.83 15.29 4.70
N GLN A 25 14.34 15.55 3.49
CA GLN A 25 13.52 15.60 2.27
C GLN A 25 13.08 14.22 1.74
N VAL A 26 13.92 13.20 1.87
CA VAL A 26 13.55 11.81 1.51
C VAL A 26 12.58 11.21 2.53
N VAL A 27 12.71 11.59 3.82
CA VAL A 27 11.96 11.01 4.95
C VAL A 27 10.55 11.60 5.14
N SER A 28 10.23 12.73 4.50
CA SER A 28 8.97 13.47 4.70
C SER A 28 7.87 13.20 3.66
N ARG A 29 8.14 12.39 2.62
CA ARG A 29 7.17 12.13 1.54
C ARG A 29 6.42 10.81 1.74
N PRO A 30 5.16 10.70 1.26
CA PRO A 30 4.34 9.49 1.45
C PRO A 30 5.03 8.22 0.90
N PHE A 31 5.01 7.16 1.72
CA PHE A 31 5.75 5.90 1.54
C PHE A 31 5.63 5.24 0.15
N GLY A 32 4.47 5.31 -0.50
CA GLY A 32 4.27 4.69 -1.82
C GLY A 32 4.84 5.48 -3.01
N PHE A 33 5.06 6.80 -2.84
CA PHE A 33 5.55 7.66 -3.93
C PHE A 33 7.09 7.64 -4.04
N VAL A 34 7.78 7.36 -2.94
CA VAL A 34 9.26 7.33 -2.88
C VAL A 34 9.83 6.11 -3.62
N LEU A 35 9.18 4.94 -3.49
CA LEU A 35 9.60 3.70 -4.15
C LEU A 35 9.49 3.76 -5.70
N ALA A 36 8.57 4.55 -6.24
CA ALA A 36 8.34 4.62 -7.68
C ALA A 36 9.25 5.61 -8.43
N LYS A 37 10.12 6.37 -7.73
CA LYS A 37 10.75 7.57 -8.34
C LYS A 37 12.23 7.83 -8.03
N LEU A 38 12.94 6.94 -7.36
CA LEU A 38 14.38 7.10 -7.14
C LEU A 38 15.17 6.33 -8.20
N PRO A 39 16.22 6.94 -8.83
CA PRO A 39 17.23 6.17 -9.52
C PRO A 39 17.94 5.29 -8.50
N GLU A 40 17.72 3.98 -8.58
CA GLU A 40 18.18 2.94 -7.63
C GLU A 40 19.68 3.07 -7.26
N SER A 41 20.50 3.59 -8.17
CA SER A 41 21.95 3.64 -8.03
C SER A 41 22.49 4.77 -7.13
N GLU A 42 21.88 5.96 -7.16
CA GLU A 42 22.44 7.13 -6.47
C GLU A 42 22.01 7.21 -5.00
N GLY A 43 20.73 6.93 -4.73
CA GLY A 43 20.19 6.88 -3.36
C GLY A 43 20.82 5.77 -2.53
N LEU A 44 21.07 4.60 -3.12
CA LEU A 44 21.71 3.48 -2.44
C LEU A 44 23.17 3.77 -2.09
N ARG A 45 23.91 4.45 -2.97
CA ARG A 45 25.31 4.84 -2.72
C ARG A 45 25.40 5.80 -1.53
N GLN A 46 24.54 6.81 -1.49
CA GLN A 46 24.48 7.76 -0.37
C GLN A 46 24.03 7.09 0.92
N GLY A 47 23.02 6.21 0.86
CA GLY A 47 22.58 5.41 2.01
C GLY A 47 23.70 4.56 2.62
N LYS A 48 24.51 3.91 1.78
CA LYS A 48 25.70 3.15 2.21
C LYS A 48 26.77 4.05 2.84
N GLN A 49 27.00 5.25 2.31
CA GLN A 49 27.94 6.21 2.91
C GLN A 49 27.47 6.66 4.30
N VAL A 50 26.20 7.01 4.45
CA VAL A 50 25.62 7.39 5.75
C VAL A 50 25.71 6.24 6.75
N HIS A 51 25.37 5.01 6.33
CA HIS A 51 25.49 3.84 7.19
C HIS A 51 26.95 3.58 7.63
N ALA A 52 27.93 3.71 6.73
CA ALA A 52 29.35 3.55 7.07
C ALA A 52 29.85 4.63 8.06
N VAL A 53 29.42 5.89 7.89
CA VAL A 53 29.74 6.97 8.84
C VAL A 53 29.12 6.68 10.20
N LEU A 54 27.89 6.18 10.23
CA LEU A 54 27.21 5.83 11.48
C LEU A 54 27.90 4.68 12.22
N LEU A 55 28.40 3.67 11.51
CA LEU A 55 29.17 2.56 12.10
C LEU A 55 30.53 2.99 12.65
N THR A 56 31.17 3.97 12.02
CA THR A 56 32.48 4.49 12.47
C THR A 56 32.35 5.57 13.53
N SER A 57 31.18 6.21 13.62
CA SER A 57 30.83 7.12 14.70
C SER A 57 30.51 6.36 15.99
N ARG A 58 30.90 6.88 17.16
CA ARG A 58 30.52 6.30 18.48
C ARG A 58 29.05 6.59 18.85
N VAL A 59 28.18 6.80 17.86
CA VAL A 59 26.77 7.15 18.05
C VAL A 59 25.98 5.87 18.31
N ASP A 60 25.19 5.86 19.38
CA ASP A 60 24.24 4.77 19.61
C ASP A 60 23.13 4.81 18.55
N MET A 61 23.11 3.80 17.69
CA MET A 61 22.17 3.65 16.58
C MET A 61 20.72 3.35 17.02
N ASN A 62 20.54 3.01 18.30
CA ASN A 62 19.22 2.89 18.91
C ASN A 62 18.65 4.25 19.32
N LEU A 63 19.52 5.26 19.51
CA LEU A 63 19.12 6.63 19.78
C LEU A 63 18.48 7.24 18.52
N LEU A 64 17.41 8.04 18.69
CA LEU A 64 16.74 8.79 17.60
C LEU A 64 16.12 7.94 16.46
N SER A 65 15.92 6.63 16.65
CA SER A 65 15.38 5.72 15.63
C SER A 65 16.15 5.73 14.30
N LEU A 66 17.47 5.99 14.35
CA LEU A 66 18.33 6.04 13.16
C LEU A 66 18.37 4.69 12.42
N SER A 67 18.38 3.58 13.17
CA SER A 67 18.29 2.24 12.59
C SER A 67 17.01 2.03 11.77
N SER A 68 15.87 2.50 12.28
CA SER A 68 14.58 2.44 11.55
C SER A 68 14.59 3.27 10.27
N LYS A 69 15.32 4.39 10.25
CA LYS A 69 15.50 5.22 9.04
C LYS A 69 16.39 4.53 8.01
N LEU A 70 17.48 3.90 8.45
CA LEU A 70 18.34 3.12 7.55
C LEU A 70 17.60 1.93 6.92
N VAL A 71 16.76 1.23 7.68
CA VAL A 71 15.86 0.20 7.15
C VAL A 71 15.03 0.78 6.01
N GLY A 72 14.39 1.94 6.24
CA GLY A 72 13.62 2.63 5.21
C GLY A 72 14.43 3.01 3.98
N THR A 73 15.64 3.55 4.16
CA THR A 73 16.53 3.90 3.05
C THR A 73 16.86 2.67 2.18
N TYR A 74 17.33 1.57 2.78
CA TYR A 74 17.66 0.36 2.03
C TYR A 74 16.44 -0.27 1.36
N ALA A 75 15.34 -0.38 2.11
CA ALA A 75 14.07 -0.92 1.61
C ALA A 75 13.52 -0.10 0.44
N SER A 76 13.62 1.23 0.51
CA SER A 76 13.19 2.15 -0.56
C SER A 76 14.04 2.08 -1.82
N CYS A 77 15.28 1.60 -1.72
CA CYS A 77 16.20 1.42 -2.83
C CYS A 77 16.22 -0.02 -3.37
N GLY A 78 15.30 -0.89 -2.91
CA GLY A 78 15.22 -2.29 -3.34
C GLY A 78 16.30 -3.23 -2.75
N ASP A 79 17.24 -2.72 -1.96
CA ASP A 79 18.27 -3.54 -1.28
C ASP A 79 17.69 -4.18 -0.01
N MET A 80 16.80 -5.16 -0.23
CA MET A 80 16.09 -5.85 0.84
C MET A 80 17.04 -6.66 1.73
N GLY A 81 18.17 -7.15 1.21
CA GLY A 81 19.19 -7.86 1.99
C GLY A 81 19.81 -6.97 3.06
N SER A 82 20.25 -5.77 2.69
CA SER A 82 20.78 -4.79 3.65
C SER A 82 19.71 -4.30 4.62
N ALA A 83 18.46 -4.11 4.15
CA ALA A 83 17.36 -3.69 5.01
C ALA A 83 17.10 -4.70 6.15
N LYS A 84 17.07 -6.00 5.85
CA LYS A 84 16.92 -7.08 6.86
C LYS A 84 18.08 -7.08 7.86
N LEU A 85 19.32 -7.02 7.37
CA LEU A 85 20.50 -7.02 8.24
C LEU A 85 20.51 -5.85 9.24
N VAL A 86 20.02 -4.67 8.84
CA VAL A 86 19.86 -3.54 9.76
C VAL A 86 18.67 -3.76 10.70
N PHE A 87 17.56 -4.27 10.19
CA PHE A 87 16.35 -4.55 10.97
C PHE A 87 16.60 -5.56 12.09
N ASP A 88 17.31 -6.66 11.81
CA ASP A 88 17.61 -7.74 12.76
C ASP A 88 18.46 -7.26 13.95
N LYS A 89 19.18 -6.14 13.79
CA LYS A 89 19.97 -5.52 14.85
C LYS A 89 19.16 -4.60 15.75
N ILE A 90 17.88 -4.33 15.43
CA ILE A 90 17.02 -3.44 16.22
C ILE A 90 16.37 -4.25 17.35
N PRO A 91 16.72 -4.03 18.63
CA PRO A 91 16.20 -4.86 19.73
C PRO A 91 14.69 -4.71 19.93
N LYS A 92 14.14 -3.53 19.62
CA LYS A 92 12.71 -3.22 19.71
C LYS A 92 12.28 -2.38 18.50
N PRO A 93 11.94 -3.01 17.36
CA PRO A 93 11.54 -2.27 16.18
C PRO A 93 10.22 -1.54 16.42
N ASN A 94 10.18 -0.26 16.03
CA ASN A 94 8.98 0.55 16.10
C ASN A 94 8.09 0.33 14.86
N VAL A 95 6.89 0.94 14.87
CA VAL A 95 5.94 0.86 13.75
C VAL A 95 6.53 1.33 12.42
N PHE A 96 7.50 2.26 12.44
CA PHE A 96 8.12 2.78 11.22
C PHE A 96 9.03 1.73 10.57
N ALA A 97 9.92 1.09 11.34
CA ALA A 97 10.80 0.03 10.82
C ALA A 97 9.98 -1.14 10.26
N LEU A 98 8.97 -1.59 11.01
CA LEU A 98 8.09 -2.68 10.59
C LEU A 98 7.27 -2.32 9.34
N ASN A 99 6.74 -1.10 9.26
CA ASN A 99 6.02 -0.64 8.06
C ASN A 99 6.91 -0.66 6.82
N TRP A 100 8.19 -0.30 6.93
CA TRP A 100 9.12 -0.40 5.80
C TRP A 100 9.34 -1.83 5.34
N MET A 101 9.50 -2.75 6.28
CA MET A 101 9.69 -4.16 5.96
C MET A 101 8.44 -4.76 5.32
N VAL A 102 7.24 -4.48 5.86
CA VAL A 102 5.96 -4.88 5.25
C VAL A 102 5.83 -4.31 3.83
N LEU A 103 6.08 -3.00 3.68
CA LEU A 103 5.90 -2.30 2.42
C LEU A 103 6.84 -2.81 1.32
N ALA A 104 8.15 -2.84 1.61
CA ALA A 104 9.13 -3.27 0.62
C ALA A 104 8.97 -4.75 0.26
N SER A 105 8.66 -5.61 1.23
CA SER A 105 8.33 -7.01 0.95
C SER A 105 7.13 -7.12 0.02
N ALA A 106 6.05 -6.37 0.29
CA ALA A 106 4.84 -6.37 -0.53
C ALA A 106 5.06 -5.82 -1.94
N PHE A 107 5.88 -4.78 -2.12
CA PHE A 107 6.20 -4.25 -3.45
C PHE A 107 7.09 -5.17 -4.27
N ASN A 108 7.98 -5.92 -3.62
CA ASN A 108 8.83 -6.92 -4.26
C ASN A 108 8.11 -8.27 -4.49
N GLY A 109 6.82 -8.38 -4.18
CA GLY A 109 6.04 -9.60 -4.36
C GLY A 109 6.29 -10.69 -3.30
N HIS A 110 7.13 -10.41 -2.29
CA HIS A 110 7.39 -11.31 -1.16
C HIS A 110 6.28 -11.21 -0.12
N TYR A 111 5.06 -11.61 -0.48
CA TYR A 111 3.87 -11.41 0.35
C TYR A 111 3.88 -12.23 1.65
N ASP A 112 4.45 -13.44 1.64
CA ASP A 112 4.61 -14.26 2.85
C ASP A 112 5.52 -13.58 3.88
N GLU A 113 6.58 -12.91 3.41
CA GLU A 113 7.47 -12.15 4.27
C GLU A 113 6.77 -10.90 4.81
N ALA A 114 6.02 -10.20 3.96
CA ALA A 114 5.26 -9.01 4.35
C ALA A 114 4.28 -9.32 5.48
N ILE A 115 3.57 -10.46 5.40
CA ILE A 115 2.66 -10.85 6.49
C ILE A 115 3.40 -11.33 7.74
N GLY A 116 4.57 -11.96 7.60
CA GLY A 116 5.44 -12.28 8.72
C GLY A 116 5.79 -11.05 9.56
N TYR A 117 6.18 -9.94 8.93
CA TYR A 117 6.43 -8.67 9.65
C TYR A 117 5.17 -8.07 10.29
N PHE A 118 4.00 -8.29 9.71
CA PHE A 118 2.74 -7.87 10.33
C PHE A 118 2.39 -8.69 11.57
N TYR A 119 2.63 -10.00 11.57
CA TYR A 119 2.47 -10.82 12.76
C TYR A 119 3.50 -10.45 13.83
N LEU A 120 4.77 -10.21 13.46
CA LEU A 120 5.78 -9.69 14.38
C LEU A 120 5.35 -8.35 15.00
N MET A 121 4.74 -7.46 14.20
CA MET A 121 4.18 -6.20 14.71
C MET A 121 3.12 -6.45 15.80
N GLN A 122 2.24 -7.43 15.62
CA GLN A 122 1.23 -7.79 16.61
C GLN A 122 1.84 -8.42 17.87
N GLU A 123 2.79 -9.34 17.72
CA GLU A 123 3.49 -10.01 18.82
C GLU A 123 4.23 -9.01 19.72
N LEU A 124 4.85 -7.99 19.13
CA LEU A 124 5.53 -6.92 19.85
C LEU A 124 4.57 -5.88 20.46
N GLY A 125 3.26 -6.03 20.26
CA GLY A 125 2.25 -5.05 20.71
C GLY A 125 2.35 -3.70 20.00
N VAL A 126 2.99 -3.65 18.83
CA VAL A 126 3.14 -2.43 18.03
C VAL A 126 1.84 -2.22 17.24
N ILE A 127 1.21 -1.08 17.43
CA ILE A 127 -0.08 -0.79 16.80
C ILE A 127 0.16 -0.28 15.36
N GLY A 128 -0.33 -1.04 14.37
CA GLY A 128 -0.38 -0.62 12.98
C GLY A 128 -1.26 0.62 12.79
N ASN A 129 -0.98 1.40 11.75
CA ASN A 129 -1.69 2.65 11.48
C ASN A 129 -2.39 2.61 10.12
N LYS A 130 -3.03 3.72 9.73
CA LYS A 130 -3.73 3.87 8.45
C LYS A 130 -2.87 3.60 7.20
N PHE A 131 -1.54 3.58 7.32
CA PHE A 131 -0.63 3.22 6.22
C PHE A 131 -0.33 1.72 6.18
N THR A 132 -0.40 1.03 7.32
CA THR A 132 -0.14 -0.40 7.42
C THR A 132 -1.25 -1.22 6.74
N PHE A 133 -2.52 -0.90 7.03
CA PHE A 133 -3.63 -1.75 6.63
C PHE A 133 -3.89 -1.83 5.12
N PRO A 134 -3.86 -0.73 4.33
CA PRO A 134 -4.00 -0.84 2.88
C PRO A 134 -2.95 -1.76 2.23
N VAL A 135 -1.72 -1.71 2.75
CA VAL A 135 -0.63 -2.59 2.29
C VAL A 135 -0.92 -4.03 2.67
N MET A 136 -1.37 -4.28 3.91
CA MET A 136 -1.73 -5.63 4.35
C MET A 136 -2.90 -6.22 3.57
N LEU A 137 -3.89 -5.41 3.20
CA LEU A 137 -4.99 -5.85 2.35
C LEU A 137 -4.49 -6.22 0.95
N LYS A 138 -3.57 -5.44 0.38
CA LYS A 138 -2.89 -5.79 -0.88
C LYS A 138 -2.08 -7.10 -0.75
N VAL A 139 -1.39 -7.31 0.37
CA VAL A 139 -0.67 -8.57 0.67
C VAL A 139 -1.66 -9.74 0.70
N CYS A 140 -2.82 -9.60 1.34
CA CYS A 140 -3.85 -10.66 1.35
C CYS A 140 -4.36 -10.99 -0.05
N VAL A 141 -4.57 -9.98 -0.90
CA VAL A 141 -4.90 -10.16 -2.32
C VAL A 141 -3.77 -10.87 -3.06
N GLY A 142 -2.51 -10.48 -2.85
CA GLY A 142 -1.34 -11.10 -3.49
C GLY A 142 -1.18 -12.57 -3.11
N LEU A 143 -1.55 -12.93 -1.88
CA LEU A 143 -1.59 -14.32 -1.40
C LEU A 143 -2.85 -15.07 -1.81
N MET A 144 -3.88 -14.38 -2.31
CA MET A 144 -5.24 -14.90 -2.51
C MET A 144 -5.81 -15.57 -1.24
N ASP A 145 -5.44 -15.07 -0.06
CA ASP A 145 -5.83 -15.65 1.23
C ASP A 145 -6.91 -14.82 1.93
N LEU A 146 -8.15 -15.29 1.80
CA LEU A 146 -9.33 -14.67 2.40
C LEU A 146 -9.30 -14.69 3.94
N ASN A 147 -8.68 -15.69 4.56
CA ASN A 147 -8.66 -15.81 6.02
C ASN A 147 -7.72 -14.75 6.63
N LYS A 148 -6.52 -14.58 6.04
CA LYS A 148 -5.62 -13.47 6.37
C LYS A 148 -6.31 -12.11 6.19
N GLY A 149 -7.08 -11.95 5.10
CA GLY A 149 -7.88 -10.74 4.88
C GLY A 149 -8.91 -10.47 5.98
N LYS A 150 -9.58 -11.52 6.50
CA LYS A 150 -10.52 -11.41 7.63
C LYS A 150 -9.81 -11.06 8.94
N GLU A 151 -8.63 -11.62 9.21
CA GLU A 151 -7.82 -11.27 10.37
C GLU A 151 -7.44 -9.79 10.36
N VAL A 152 -6.93 -9.29 9.22
CA VAL A 152 -6.60 -7.87 9.04
C VAL A 152 -7.84 -7.00 9.24
N HIS A 153 -8.99 -7.37 8.67
CA HIS A 153 -10.26 -6.66 8.87
C HIS A 153 -10.69 -6.63 10.34
N ALA A 154 -10.51 -7.72 11.09
CA ALA A 154 -10.82 -7.75 12.52
C ALA A 154 -9.93 -6.77 13.32
N VAL A 155 -8.64 -6.69 12.99
CA VAL A 155 -7.71 -5.73 13.60
C VAL A 155 -8.12 -4.28 13.27
N VAL A 156 -8.45 -4.01 12.00
CA VAL A 156 -8.94 -2.70 11.55
C VAL A 156 -10.17 -2.25 12.34
N ASN A 157 -11.12 -3.15 12.57
CA ASN A 157 -12.32 -2.87 13.36
C ASN A 157 -11.99 -2.64 14.84
N LYS A 158 -11.12 -3.47 15.43
CA LYS A 158 -10.68 -3.36 16.83
C LYS A 158 -10.00 -2.01 17.12
N LEU A 159 -9.27 -1.48 16.14
CA LEU A 159 -8.57 -0.20 16.25
C LEU A 159 -9.44 1.02 15.88
N GLY A 160 -10.72 0.80 15.55
CA GLY A 160 -11.66 1.88 15.27
C GLY A 160 -11.53 2.52 13.88
N PHE A 161 -10.79 1.90 12.95
CA PHE A 161 -10.65 2.41 11.58
C PHE A 161 -11.84 2.03 10.66
N ALA A 162 -12.89 1.40 11.20
CA ALA A 162 -14.06 0.96 10.43
C ALA A 162 -14.83 2.09 9.71
N LYS A 163 -14.69 3.33 10.17
CA LYS A 163 -15.35 4.52 9.58
C LYS A 163 -14.52 5.20 8.48
N ASP A 164 -13.28 4.77 8.26
CA ASP A 164 -12.43 5.34 7.22
C ASP A 164 -12.89 4.82 5.85
N VAL A 165 -13.46 5.71 5.03
CA VAL A 165 -14.00 5.38 3.70
C VAL A 165 -12.92 4.79 2.79
N SER A 166 -11.68 5.30 2.85
CA SER A 166 -10.59 4.80 2.02
C SER A 166 -10.21 3.38 2.41
N LEU A 167 -10.17 3.08 3.71
CA LEU A 167 -9.87 1.73 4.19
C LEU A 167 -11.04 0.76 3.96
N ALA A 168 -12.28 1.22 4.07
CA ALA A 168 -13.46 0.44 3.72
C ALA A 168 -13.47 0.06 2.23
N ASN A 169 -13.11 1.00 1.35
CA ASN A 169 -12.94 0.73 -0.08
C ASN A 169 -11.84 -0.31 -0.34
N ALA A 170 -10.72 -0.23 0.36
CA ALA A 170 -9.65 -1.23 0.27
C ALA A 170 -10.09 -2.62 0.77
N LEU A 171 -10.92 -2.68 1.82
CA LEU A 171 -11.51 -3.93 2.32
C LEU A 171 -12.47 -4.55 1.31
N ILE A 172 -13.33 -3.73 0.68
CA ILE A 172 -14.23 -4.17 -0.39
C ILE A 172 -13.43 -4.79 -1.53
N ASP A 173 -12.41 -4.07 -2.04
CA ASP A 173 -11.55 -4.55 -3.12
C ASP A 173 -10.86 -5.87 -2.76
N MET A 174 -10.31 -5.98 -1.54
CA MET A 174 -9.68 -7.20 -1.04
C MET A 174 -10.66 -8.37 -1.01
N TYR A 175 -11.85 -8.20 -0.43
CA TYR A 175 -12.86 -9.27 -0.37
C TYR A 175 -13.33 -9.70 -1.75
N CYS A 176 -13.56 -8.75 -2.66
CA CYS A 176 -13.94 -9.04 -4.04
C CYS A 176 -12.86 -9.85 -4.77
N LYS A 177 -11.59 -9.44 -4.66
CA LYS A 177 -10.46 -10.13 -5.32
C LYS A 177 -10.16 -11.49 -4.70
N CYS A 178 -10.38 -11.66 -3.38
CA CYS A 178 -10.28 -12.96 -2.71
C CYS A 178 -11.55 -13.83 -2.87
N GLY A 179 -12.42 -13.52 -3.83
CA GLY A 179 -13.56 -14.36 -4.20
C GLY A 179 -14.76 -14.30 -3.27
N SER A 180 -14.84 -13.32 -2.37
CA SER A 180 -15.89 -13.23 -1.35
C SER A 180 -16.69 -11.92 -1.42
N VAL A 181 -17.46 -11.78 -2.50
CA VAL A 181 -18.36 -10.63 -2.73
C VAL A 181 -19.39 -10.46 -1.60
N CYS A 182 -19.83 -11.53 -0.93
CA CYS A 182 -20.74 -11.43 0.21
C CYS A 182 -20.14 -10.66 1.41
N HIS A 183 -18.84 -10.84 1.69
CA HIS A 183 -18.18 -10.07 2.75
C HIS A 183 -17.92 -8.63 2.30
N ALA A 184 -17.60 -8.41 1.02
CA ALA A 184 -17.49 -7.08 0.45
C ALA A 184 -18.80 -6.30 0.59
N GLN A 185 -19.93 -6.93 0.26
CA GLN A 185 -21.26 -6.34 0.42
C GLN A 185 -21.54 -5.95 1.87
N ARG A 186 -21.19 -6.81 2.84
CA ARG A 186 -21.36 -6.48 4.27
C ARG A 186 -20.54 -5.27 4.71
N VAL A 187 -19.33 -5.09 4.16
CA VAL A 187 -18.53 -3.88 4.42
C VAL A 187 -19.24 -2.69 3.80
N PHE A 188 -19.61 -2.77 2.53
CA PHE A 188 -20.32 -1.72 1.81
C PHE A 188 -21.62 -1.28 2.51
N ASP A 189 -22.44 -2.21 2.99
CA ASP A 189 -23.70 -1.94 3.68
C ASP A 189 -23.51 -1.20 5.02
N ARG A 190 -22.38 -1.43 5.70
CA ARG A 190 -22.05 -0.80 6.99
C ARG A 190 -21.44 0.60 6.85
N MET A 191 -21.04 1.00 5.64
CA MET A 191 -20.51 2.34 5.40
C MET A 191 -21.60 3.39 5.59
N LEU A 192 -21.30 4.44 6.37
CA LEU A 192 -22.18 5.59 6.53
C LEU A 192 -22.08 6.51 5.30
N ASP A 193 -20.85 6.80 4.91
CA ASP A 193 -20.51 7.59 3.74
C ASP A 193 -19.93 6.67 2.65
N ARG A 194 -20.39 6.85 1.40
CA ARG A 194 -19.90 6.11 0.24
C ARG A 194 -19.51 7.10 -0.84
N ASP A 195 -18.33 6.92 -1.41
CA ASP A 195 -17.86 7.70 -2.55
C ASP A 195 -17.96 6.89 -3.84
N VAL A 196 -17.65 7.54 -4.97
CA VAL A 196 -17.63 6.88 -6.29
C VAL A 196 -16.77 5.62 -6.29
N ALA A 197 -15.67 5.59 -5.52
CA ALA A 197 -14.80 4.42 -5.43
C ALA A 197 -15.49 3.26 -4.68
N SER A 198 -16.24 3.52 -3.60
CA SER A 198 -17.03 2.51 -2.89
C SER A 198 -17.99 1.77 -3.84
N TRP A 199 -18.75 2.52 -4.64
CA TRP A 199 -19.70 1.97 -5.61
C TRP A 199 -19.00 1.21 -6.72
N THR A 200 -17.95 1.81 -7.30
CA THR A 200 -17.19 1.21 -8.40
C THR A 200 -16.55 -0.11 -7.97
N SER A 201 -15.97 -0.19 -6.77
CA SER A 201 -15.36 -1.42 -6.25
C SER A 201 -16.40 -2.55 -6.05
N MET A 202 -17.61 -2.24 -5.60
CA MET A 202 -18.67 -3.25 -5.49
C MET A 202 -19.22 -3.70 -6.85
N ILE A 203 -19.41 -2.77 -7.78
CA ILE A 203 -19.83 -3.08 -9.16
C ILE A 203 -18.83 -4.04 -9.81
N CYS A 204 -17.53 -3.73 -9.72
CA CYS A 204 -16.46 -4.64 -10.17
C CYS A 204 -16.56 -6.00 -9.50
N GLY A 205 -16.81 -6.04 -8.19
CA GLY A 205 -16.99 -7.27 -7.42
C GLY A 205 -18.09 -8.17 -7.97
N TYR A 206 -19.26 -7.62 -8.27
CA TYR A 206 -20.38 -8.38 -8.85
C TYR A 206 -20.08 -8.88 -10.26
N PHE A 207 -19.45 -8.07 -11.11
CA PHE A 207 -19.01 -8.54 -12.42
C PHE A 207 -17.99 -9.68 -12.33
N ASN A 208 -17.08 -9.66 -11.35
CA ASN A 208 -16.08 -10.71 -11.16
C ASN A 208 -16.70 -12.08 -10.81
N VAL A 209 -17.93 -12.11 -10.30
CA VAL A 209 -18.66 -13.35 -9.98
C VAL A 209 -19.85 -13.59 -10.93
N ALA A 210 -19.81 -12.99 -12.14
CA ALA A 210 -20.83 -13.12 -13.18
C ALA A 210 -22.25 -12.74 -12.72
N LYS A 211 -22.36 -11.81 -11.78
CA LYS A 211 -23.63 -11.29 -11.22
C LYS A 211 -23.98 -9.93 -11.83
N THR A 212 -24.16 -9.94 -13.15
CA THR A 212 -24.38 -8.74 -13.99
C THR A 212 -25.58 -7.92 -13.53
N ASP A 213 -26.69 -8.57 -13.21
CA ASP A 213 -27.92 -7.89 -12.78
C ASP A 213 -27.71 -7.11 -11.48
N GLN A 214 -27.00 -7.69 -10.51
CA GLN A 214 -26.65 -6.99 -9.28
C GLN A 214 -25.69 -5.81 -9.52
N ALA A 215 -24.75 -5.95 -10.46
CA ALA A 215 -23.85 -4.87 -10.84
C ALA A 215 -24.62 -3.68 -11.46
N LEU A 216 -25.57 -3.97 -12.35
CA LEU A 216 -26.44 -2.95 -12.96
C LEU A 216 -27.33 -2.25 -11.94
N LEU A 217 -27.95 -3.01 -11.03
CA LEU A 217 -28.75 -2.44 -9.95
C LEU A 217 -27.94 -1.50 -9.06
N LEU A 218 -26.68 -1.85 -8.75
CA LEU A 218 -25.79 -0.95 -8.00
C LEU A 218 -25.40 0.30 -8.79
N PHE A 219 -25.15 0.16 -10.10
CA PHE A 219 -24.85 1.30 -10.97
C PHE A 219 -26.02 2.29 -11.06
N GLU A 220 -27.25 1.80 -11.19
CA GLU A 220 -28.45 2.66 -11.16
C GLU A 220 -28.63 3.31 -9.80
N ARG A 221 -28.46 2.56 -8.71
CA ARG A 221 -28.56 3.09 -7.35
C ARG A 221 -27.50 4.17 -7.06
N MET A 222 -26.27 4.02 -7.56
CA MET A 222 -25.23 5.03 -7.44
C MET A 222 -25.69 6.39 -8.00
N LYS A 223 -26.33 6.39 -9.17
CA LYS A 223 -26.87 7.61 -9.79
C LYS A 223 -28.04 8.19 -8.99
N LEU A 224 -28.93 7.34 -8.46
CA LEU A 224 -30.05 7.78 -7.62
C LEU A 224 -29.59 8.42 -6.30
N ASP A 225 -28.46 7.97 -5.76
CA ASP A 225 -27.81 8.57 -4.59
C ASP A 225 -27.06 9.88 -4.93
N GLY A 226 -27.20 10.40 -6.16
CA GLY A 226 -26.65 11.67 -6.61
C GLY A 226 -25.15 11.65 -6.93
N LEU A 227 -24.57 10.45 -7.08
CA LEU A 227 -23.16 10.28 -7.43
C LEU A 227 -23.02 10.03 -8.93
N GLU A 228 -22.31 10.92 -9.61
CA GLU A 228 -22.01 10.80 -11.04
C GLU A 228 -20.94 9.71 -11.30
N PRO A 229 -21.23 8.71 -12.15
CA PRO A 229 -20.24 7.73 -12.59
C PRO A 229 -19.05 8.40 -13.28
N ASN A 230 -17.84 8.08 -12.83
CA ASN A 230 -16.62 8.61 -13.44
C ASN A 230 -16.06 7.65 -14.51
N TYR A 231 -14.93 8.01 -15.12
CA TYR A 231 -14.31 7.20 -16.16
C TYR A 231 -13.94 5.78 -15.68
N PHE A 232 -13.57 5.60 -14.40
CA PHE A 232 -13.29 4.29 -13.84
C PHE A 232 -14.57 3.45 -13.72
N THR A 233 -15.68 4.06 -13.31
CA THR A 233 -16.98 3.39 -13.24
C THR A 233 -17.43 2.92 -14.62
N TRP A 234 -17.36 3.78 -15.64
CA TRP A 234 -17.72 3.40 -17.01
C TRP A 234 -16.81 2.30 -17.56
N ASN A 235 -15.50 2.39 -17.34
CA ASN A 235 -14.56 1.32 -17.70
C ASN A 235 -14.90 -0.01 -17.01
N ALA A 236 -15.29 0.03 -15.74
CA ALA A 236 -15.74 -1.16 -15.01
C ALA A 236 -17.00 -1.78 -15.61
N MET A 237 -17.98 -0.97 -16.01
CA MET A 237 -19.19 -1.45 -16.69
C MET A 237 -18.86 -2.12 -18.02
N ILE A 238 -18.09 -1.45 -18.88
CA ILE A 238 -17.70 -1.97 -20.21
C ILE A 238 -16.93 -3.28 -20.06
N ALA A 239 -15.90 -3.30 -19.20
CA ALA A 239 -15.10 -4.49 -18.96
C ALA A 239 -15.90 -5.62 -18.29
N GLY A 240 -16.87 -5.28 -17.45
CA GLY A 240 -17.82 -6.22 -16.86
C GLY A 240 -18.67 -6.91 -17.92
N PHE A 241 -19.30 -6.13 -18.79
CA PHE A 241 -20.15 -6.67 -19.86
C PHE A 241 -19.39 -7.51 -20.87
N ALA A 242 -18.20 -7.08 -21.29
CA ALA A 242 -17.37 -7.86 -22.21
C ALA A 242 -17.11 -9.28 -21.67
N ARG A 243 -16.77 -9.39 -20.38
CA ARG A 243 -16.54 -10.69 -19.73
C ARG A 243 -17.80 -11.56 -19.63
N CYS A 244 -18.97 -10.95 -19.44
CA CYS A 244 -20.23 -11.68 -19.37
C CYS A 244 -20.72 -12.14 -20.75
N GLY A 245 -20.44 -11.37 -21.81
CA GLY A 245 -20.73 -11.76 -23.20
C GLY A 245 -20.01 -13.05 -23.58
N ASP A 246 -18.72 -13.15 -23.27
CA ASP A 246 -17.88 -14.34 -23.57
C ASP A 246 -18.39 -15.61 -22.87
N THR A 247 -18.99 -15.51 -21.68
CA THR A 247 -19.55 -16.67 -20.97
C THR A 247 -20.87 -17.20 -21.56
N SER A 248 -21.59 -16.37 -22.31
CA SER A 248 -22.84 -16.78 -22.97
C SER A 248 -22.61 -17.52 -24.29
N GLU A 249 -21.54 -17.22 -25.03
CA GLU A 249 -21.21 -17.90 -26.28
C GLU A 249 -20.62 -19.31 -26.08
N GLN A 250 -20.00 -19.58 -24.92
CA GLN A 250 -19.50 -20.92 -24.58
C GLN A 250 -20.62 -21.93 -24.26
N CYS A 251 -21.79 -21.48 -23.76
CA CYS A 251 -22.92 -22.37 -23.50
C CYS A 251 -23.73 -22.75 -24.75
N THR A 252 -23.55 -22.07 -25.88
CA THR A 252 -24.26 -22.37 -27.14
C THR A 252 -23.49 -23.31 -28.08
N SER A 253 -22.34 -23.85 -27.65
CA SER A 253 -21.49 -24.73 -28.47
C SER A 253 -21.34 -26.17 -27.93
N LEU A 254 -22.25 -26.62 -27.07
CA LEU A 254 -22.43 -28.02 -26.66
C LEU A 254 -23.85 -28.50 -26.99
#